data_AF-A0A9Q0SHK6-F1
#
_entry.id   AF-A0A9Q0SHK6-F1
#
_cell.length_a   1.000
_cell.length_b   1.000
_cell.length_c   1.000
_cell.angle_alpha   90.00
_cell.angle_beta   90.00
_cell.angle_gamma   90.00
#
_symmetry.space_group_name_H-M   'P 1'
#
loop_
_entity.id
_entity.type
_entity.pdbx_description
1 polymer ?
#
loop_
_entity_poly.entity_id
_entity_poly.type
_entity_poly.pdbx_seq_one_letter_code
_entity_poly.pdbx_strand_id
1 'polypeptide(L)'
;MLNIEVSTKSLLLNLAAYEACAGFYSAKCISYVCFMRSLIDKPEDVKELRSKGILRTTIGTDDHIAQIFKEMTTNLVPTPSVAYRDVKNSVESHYRDTVKRWILQYKDPFSKAVVKYSFIFGIAVSAIQAYLAETKQRPGFGFCSCSNATLLH
;
A
#
# COMPACT_ATOMS: atom_id res chain seq x y z
N MET A 1 -1.33 24.88 -7.04
CA MET A 1 -0.56 24.95 -5.78
C MET A 1 -1.42 25.69 -4.76
N LEU A 2 -1.90 25.01 -3.72
CA LEU A 2 -2.79 25.60 -2.70
C LEU A 2 -1.99 26.20 -1.55
N ASN A 3 -2.29 27.41 -1.08
CA ASN A 3 -1.72 27.96 0.17
C ASN A 3 -2.76 27.86 1.30
N ILE A 4 -2.43 27.18 2.39
CA ILE A 4 -3.29 27.11 3.58
C ILE A 4 -2.77 28.10 4.63
N GLU A 5 -3.62 29.07 4.95
CA GLU A 5 -3.47 30.09 6.00
C GLU A 5 -4.59 29.95 7.04
N VAL A 6 -4.49 30.65 8.18
CA VAL A 6 -5.52 30.63 9.24
C VAL A 6 -6.89 31.03 8.71
N SER A 7 -6.94 31.99 7.77
CA SER A 7 -8.17 32.49 7.15
C SER A 7 -8.78 31.53 6.13
N THR A 8 -8.01 30.56 5.61
CA THR A 8 -8.45 29.65 4.54
C THR A 8 -9.66 28.82 4.96
N LYS A 9 -9.71 28.36 6.20
CA LYS A 9 -10.86 27.60 6.73
C LYS A 9 -12.15 28.42 6.66
N SER A 10 -12.12 29.61 7.24
CA SER A 10 -13.29 30.50 7.28
C SER A 10 -13.71 30.96 5.88
N LEU A 11 -12.75 31.25 5.01
CA LEU A 11 -13.01 31.61 3.62
C LEU A 11 -13.74 30.48 2.87
N LEU A 12 -13.22 29.25 2.94
CA LEU A 12 -13.81 28.10 2.26
C LEU A 12 -15.21 27.77 2.79
N LEU A 13 -15.42 27.87 4.11
CA LEU A 13 -16.74 27.67 4.72
C LEU A 13 -17.73 28.76 4.30
N ASN A 14 -17.31 30.02 4.27
CA ASN A 14 -18.17 31.13 3.84
C ASN A 14 -18.56 31.00 2.36
N LEU A 15 -17.60 30.61 1.51
CA LEU A 15 -17.87 30.35 0.09
C LEU A 15 -18.80 29.15 -0.10
N ALA A 16 -18.60 28.07 0.66
CA ALA A 16 -19.48 26.92 0.59
C ALA A 16 -20.90 27.23 1.08
N ALA A 17 -21.05 28.04 2.15
CA ALA A 17 -22.34 28.52 2.61
C ALA A 17 -23.01 29.42 1.57
N TYR A 18 -22.27 30.32 0.93
CA TYR A 18 -22.77 31.13 -0.19
C TYR A 18 -23.25 30.25 -1.34
N GLU A 19 -22.47 29.26 -1.78
CA GLU A 19 -22.87 28.32 -2.84
C GLU A 19 -24.11 27.50 -2.47
N ALA A 20 -24.24 27.09 -1.20
CA ALA A 20 -25.41 26.37 -0.72
C ALA A 20 -26.67 27.26 -0.68
N CYS A 21 -26.54 28.54 -0.29
CA CYS A 21 -27.65 29.49 -0.22
C CYS A 21 -28.05 30.06 -1.59
N ALA A 22 -27.11 30.27 -2.50
CA ALA A 22 -27.35 30.90 -3.81
C ALA A 22 -28.03 29.96 -4.83
N GLY A 23 -28.27 28.70 -4.46
CA GLY A 23 -28.75 27.67 -5.37
C GLY A 23 -27.60 27.16 -6.24
N PHE A 24 -27.41 25.83 -6.23
CA PHE A 24 -26.28 25.02 -6.72
C PHE A 24 -25.79 25.20 -8.19
N TYR A 25 -25.97 26.35 -8.83
CA TYR A 25 -25.48 26.64 -10.18
C TYR A 25 -23.96 26.52 -10.32
N SER A 26 -23.20 26.67 -9.23
CA SER A 26 -21.77 26.35 -9.21
C SER A 26 -21.32 25.86 -7.84
N ALA A 27 -21.51 24.58 -7.53
CA ALA A 27 -20.97 23.94 -6.31
C ALA A 27 -19.44 23.72 -6.42
N LYS A 28 -18.68 24.73 -6.85
CA LYS A 28 -17.26 24.61 -7.17
C LYS A 28 -16.41 24.52 -5.91
N CYS A 29 -16.68 25.38 -4.92
CA CYS A 29 -16.01 25.37 -3.62
C CYS A 29 -16.37 24.12 -2.82
N ILE A 30 -17.66 23.75 -2.79
CA ILE A 30 -18.10 22.51 -2.14
C ILE A 30 -17.42 21.30 -2.78
N SER A 31 -17.43 21.20 -4.13
CA SER A 31 -16.77 20.10 -4.85
C SER A 31 -15.26 20.07 -4.61
N TYR A 32 -14.63 21.24 -4.50
CA TYR A 32 -13.21 21.38 -4.21
C TYR A 32 -12.87 20.88 -2.80
N VAL A 33 -13.60 21.32 -1.78
CA VAL A 33 -13.37 20.90 -0.39
C VAL A 33 -13.59 19.38 -0.23
N CYS A 34 -14.63 18.83 -0.85
CA CYS A 34 -14.88 17.39 -0.88
C CYS A 34 -13.76 16.62 -1.60
N PHE A 35 -13.26 17.14 -2.72
CA PHE A 35 -12.13 16.54 -3.43
C PHE A 35 -10.86 16.53 -2.56
N MET A 36 -10.51 17.64 -1.93
CA MET A 36 -9.35 17.73 -1.03
C MET A 36 -9.49 16.77 0.16
N ARG A 37 -10.68 16.65 0.76
CA ARG A 37 -10.94 15.67 1.82
C ARG A 37 -10.75 14.22 1.35
N SER A 38 -11.03 13.92 0.08
CA SER A 38 -10.79 12.58 -0.48
C SER A 38 -9.31 12.26 -0.70
N LEU A 39 -8.46 13.28 -0.81
CA LEU A 39 -7.00 13.13 -0.89
C LEU A 39 -6.34 13.11 0.50
N ILE A 40 -6.98 13.71 1.50
CA ILE A 40 -6.44 13.88 2.86
C ILE A 40 -7.31 13.07 3.82
N ASP A 41 -6.91 11.84 4.10
CA ASP A 41 -7.55 11.00 5.11
C ASP A 41 -6.79 10.98 6.43
N LYS A 42 -5.46 11.02 6.34
CA LYS A 42 -4.54 11.00 7.48
C LYS A 42 -3.41 12.03 7.33
N PRO A 43 -2.71 12.38 8.42
CA PRO A 43 -1.62 13.37 8.40
C PRO A 43 -0.51 13.03 7.39
N GLU A 44 -0.25 11.75 7.16
CA GLU A 44 0.74 11.29 6.19
C GLU A 44 0.40 11.72 4.76
N ASP A 45 -0.88 11.79 4.42
CA ASP A 45 -1.33 12.24 3.09
C ASP A 45 -1.03 13.74 2.91
N VAL A 46 -1.20 14.54 3.96
CA VAL A 46 -0.83 15.96 3.97
C VAL A 46 0.66 16.13 3.71
N LYS A 47 1.49 15.32 4.39
CA LYS A 47 2.94 15.30 4.21
C LYS A 47 3.33 14.93 2.78
N GLU A 48 2.68 13.92 2.21
CA GLU A 48 2.94 13.48 0.84
C GLU A 48 2.55 14.58 -0.17
N LEU A 49 1.36 15.14 -0.06
CA LEU A 49 0.89 16.24 -0.93
C LEU A 49 1.80 17.47 -0.84
N ARG A 50 2.35 17.77 0.34
CA ARG A 50 3.33 18.84 0.53
C ARG A 50 4.65 18.51 -0.16
N SER A 51 5.15 17.28 0.00
CA SER A 51 6.41 16.83 -0.63
C SER A 51 6.35 16.89 -2.16
N LYS A 52 5.15 16.71 -2.74
CA LYS A 52 4.89 16.82 -4.19
C LYS A 52 4.57 18.25 -4.64
N GLY A 53 4.55 19.23 -3.74
CA GLY A 53 4.25 20.64 -4.04
C GLY A 53 2.80 20.91 -4.42
N ILE A 54 1.89 19.94 -4.20
CA ILE A 54 0.45 20.07 -4.46
C ILE A 54 -0.15 20.99 -3.39
N LEU A 55 0.28 20.79 -2.15
CA LEU A 55 -0.12 21.56 -0.97
C LEU A 55 1.05 22.41 -0.46
N ARG A 56 0.83 23.71 -0.27
CA ARG A 56 1.70 24.58 0.51
C ARG A 56 0.97 25.00 1.77
N THR A 57 1.60 24.78 2.90
CA THR A 57 1.08 25.19 4.20
C THR A 57 2.09 26.11 4.83
N THR A 58 1.63 27.26 5.30
CA THR A 58 2.46 28.23 6.02
C THR A 58 2.33 28.07 7.53
N ILE A 59 1.37 27.25 8.00
CA ILE A 59 0.95 27.17 9.40
C ILE A 59 0.48 25.74 9.72
N GLY A 60 0.76 25.27 10.94
CA GLY A 60 0.18 24.05 11.52
C GLY A 60 0.92 22.74 11.21
N THR A 61 0.73 21.74 12.07
CA THR A 61 1.20 20.37 11.85
C THR A 61 0.35 19.67 10.79
N ASP A 62 0.86 18.56 10.24
CA ASP A 62 0.11 17.73 9.29
C ASP A 62 -1.23 17.26 9.90
N ASP A 63 -1.26 16.96 11.20
CA ASP A 63 -2.47 16.61 11.94
C ASP A 63 -3.51 17.73 11.94
N HIS A 64 -3.07 18.96 12.22
CA HIS A 64 -3.96 20.12 12.26
C HIS A 64 -4.60 20.35 10.89
N ILE A 65 -3.84 20.18 9.81
CA ILE A 65 -4.36 20.35 8.44
C ILE A 65 -5.37 19.26 8.09
N ALA A 66 -5.06 17.99 8.42
CA ALA A 66 -6.00 16.89 8.23
C ALA A 66 -7.31 17.13 9.01
N GLN A 67 -7.19 17.62 10.26
CA GLN A 67 -8.33 17.98 11.09
C GLN A 67 -9.17 19.12 10.48
N ILE A 68 -8.54 20.17 9.94
CA ILE A 68 -9.26 21.28 9.28
C ILE A 68 -10.15 20.76 8.15
N PHE A 69 -9.63 19.91 7.26
CA PHE A 69 -10.44 19.35 6.15
C PHE A 69 -11.54 18.40 6.64
N LYS A 70 -11.27 17.63 7.69
CA LYS A 70 -12.28 16.77 8.32
C LYS A 70 -13.42 17.60 8.93
N GLU A 71 -13.10 18.65 9.67
CA GLU A 71 -14.09 19.53 10.27
C GLU A 71 -14.92 20.28 9.23
N MET A 72 -14.27 20.83 8.19
CA MET A 72 -14.98 21.54 7.12
C MET A 72 -16.01 20.64 6.43
N THR A 73 -15.65 19.38 6.17
CA THR A 73 -16.54 18.42 5.50
C THR A 73 -17.60 17.80 6.39
N THR A 74 -17.51 17.94 7.71
CA THR A 74 -18.50 17.37 8.65
C THR A 74 -19.88 18.02 8.50
N ASN A 75 -19.92 19.32 8.21
CA ASN A 75 -21.16 20.10 8.09
C ASN A 75 -21.58 20.32 6.62
N LEU A 76 -20.81 19.81 5.67
CA LEU A 76 -21.11 19.90 4.25
C LEU A 76 -21.94 18.67 3.85
N VAL A 77 -23.11 18.90 3.25
CA VAL A 77 -23.88 17.80 2.64
C VAL A 77 -22.98 17.14 1.59
N PRO A 78 -22.77 15.81 1.62
CA PRO A 78 -21.95 15.10 0.65
C PRO A 78 -22.58 15.26 -0.74
N THR A 79 -22.20 16.32 -1.44
CA THR A 79 -22.52 16.47 -2.83
C THR A 79 -21.43 15.70 -3.57
N PRO A 80 -21.77 14.67 -4.37
CA PRO A 80 -20.79 14.03 -5.22
C PRO A 80 -20.07 15.15 -5.96
N SER A 81 -18.74 15.25 -5.85
CA SER A 81 -17.97 16.34 -6.44
C SER A 81 -18.02 16.23 -7.96
N VAL A 82 -19.12 16.61 -8.60
CA VAL A 82 -19.36 16.39 -10.04
C VAL A 82 -18.24 17.06 -10.85
N ALA A 83 -17.79 18.24 -10.41
CA ALA A 83 -16.72 18.99 -11.05
C ALA A 83 -15.35 18.31 -11.02
N TYR A 84 -15.05 17.49 -10.00
CA TYR A 84 -13.75 16.82 -9.84
C TYR A 84 -13.85 15.29 -9.97
N ARG A 85 -15.02 14.78 -10.34
CA ARG A 85 -15.25 13.33 -10.50
C ARG A 85 -14.34 12.75 -11.57
N ASP A 86 -14.22 13.42 -12.71
CA ASP A 86 -13.41 12.94 -13.83
C ASP A 86 -11.92 12.97 -13.48
N VAL A 87 -11.48 14.00 -12.74
CA VAL A 87 -10.12 14.08 -12.21
C VAL A 87 -9.85 12.92 -11.25
N LYS A 88 -10.75 12.66 -10.31
CA LYS A 88 -10.64 11.54 -9.36
C LYS A 88 -10.55 10.20 -10.10
N ASN A 89 -11.45 9.97 -11.05
CA ASN A 89 -11.48 8.74 -11.85
C ASN A 89 -10.21 8.57 -12.68
N SER A 90 -9.67 9.66 -13.25
CA SER A 90 -8.43 9.63 -14.03
C SER A 90 -7.22 9.27 -13.15
N VAL A 91 -7.10 9.88 -11.97
CA VAL A 91 -6.05 9.57 -10.99
C VAL A 91 -6.14 8.10 -10.56
N GLU A 92 -7.34 7.63 -10.23
CA GLU A 92 -7.56 6.23 -9.82
C GLU A 92 -7.23 5.25 -10.94
N SER A 93 -7.67 5.53 -12.18
CA SER A 93 -7.35 4.66 -13.32
C SER A 93 -5.85 4.62 -13.58
N HIS A 94 -5.17 5.77 -13.57
CA HIS A 94 -3.73 5.83 -13.79
C HIS A 94 -2.95 5.01 -12.76
N TYR A 95 -3.32 5.12 -11.48
CA TYR A 95 -2.71 4.34 -10.42
C TYR A 95 -2.98 2.85 -10.60
N ARG A 96 -4.24 2.47 -10.83
CA ARG A 96 -4.65 1.08 -11.04
C ARG A 96 -3.97 0.44 -12.24
N ASP A 97 -3.86 1.16 -13.36
CA ASP A 97 -3.23 0.68 -14.58
C ASP A 97 -1.71 0.55 -14.40
N THR A 98 -1.10 1.47 -13.65
CA THR A 98 0.32 1.35 -13.27
C THR A 98 0.53 0.13 -12.39
N VAL A 99 -0.23 -0.06 -11.31
CA VAL A 99 -0.15 -1.24 -10.43
C VAL A 99 -0.36 -2.54 -11.22
N LYS A 100 -1.36 -2.58 -12.12
CA LYS A 100 -1.59 -3.73 -13.01
C LYS A 100 -0.35 -4.04 -13.87
N ARG A 101 0.29 -3.03 -14.47
CA ARG A 101 1.52 -3.21 -15.25
C ARG A 101 2.67 -3.76 -14.40
N TRP A 102 2.88 -3.22 -13.20
CA TRP A 102 3.90 -3.73 -12.26
C TRP A 102 3.63 -5.19 -11.91
N ILE A 103 2.39 -5.55 -11.56
CA ILE A 103 2.04 -6.95 -11.23
C ILE A 103 2.32 -7.87 -12.42
N LEU A 104 1.91 -7.49 -13.64
CA LEU A 104 2.17 -8.29 -14.84
C LEU A 104 3.66 -8.48 -15.10
N GLN A 105 4.45 -7.40 -15.03
CA GLN A 105 5.89 -7.43 -15.29
C GLN A 105 6.66 -8.33 -14.31
N TYR A 106 6.24 -8.40 -13.05
CA TYR A 106 6.93 -9.18 -12.03
C TYR A 106 6.37 -10.59 -11.82
N LYS A 107 5.12 -10.86 -12.22
CA LYS A 107 4.48 -12.18 -12.08
C LYS A 107 5.18 -13.24 -12.94
N ASP A 108 5.49 -12.93 -14.19
CA ASP A 108 6.13 -13.89 -15.11
C ASP A 108 7.54 -14.33 -14.69
N PRO A 109 8.48 -13.42 -14.35
CA PRO A 109 9.80 -13.83 -13.88
C PRO A 109 9.74 -14.57 -12.55
N PHE A 110 8.86 -14.16 -11.62
CA PHE A 110 8.68 -14.86 -10.35
C PHE A 110 8.17 -16.29 -10.56
N SER A 111 7.14 -16.46 -11.39
CA SER A 111 6.58 -17.78 -11.72
C SER A 111 7.62 -18.70 -12.38
N LYS A 112 8.38 -18.19 -13.36
CA LYS A 112 9.44 -18.96 -14.03
C LYS A 112 10.57 -19.37 -13.07
N ALA A 113 10.97 -18.47 -12.17
CA ALA A 113 11.99 -18.77 -11.16
C ALA A 113 11.52 -19.87 -10.20
N VAL A 114 10.30 -19.76 -9.68
CA VAL A 114 9.71 -20.77 -8.77
C VAL A 114 9.66 -22.15 -9.43
N VAL A 115 9.19 -22.25 -10.67
CA VAL A 115 9.15 -23.54 -11.40
C VAL A 115 10.55 -24.11 -11.60
N LYS A 116 11.52 -23.29 -12.04
CA LYS A 116 12.90 -23.71 -12.28
C LYS A 116 13.54 -24.28 -11.01
N TYR A 117 13.47 -23.54 -9.90
CA TYR A 117 14.10 -23.96 -8.66
C TYR A 117 13.38 -25.12 -7.99
N SER A 118 12.05 -25.20 -8.10
CA SER A 118 11.26 -26.35 -7.64
C SER A 118 11.68 -27.66 -8.32
N PHE A 119 11.89 -27.62 -9.65
CA PHE A 119 12.35 -28.79 -10.40
C PHE A 119 13.75 -29.25 -9.98
N ILE A 120 14.69 -28.31 -9.84
CA ILE A 120 16.06 -28.60 -9.38
C ILE A 120 16.03 -29.21 -7.97
N PHE A 121 15.23 -28.63 -7.07
CA PHE A 121 15.05 -29.14 -5.71
C PHE A 121 14.48 -30.57 -5.71
N GLY A 122 13.47 -30.86 -6.54
CA GLY A 122 12.91 -32.20 -6.68
C GLY A 122 13.93 -33.23 -7.14
N ILE A 123 14.77 -32.90 -8.12
CA ILE A 123 15.87 -33.77 -8.57
C ILE A 123 16.86 -34.04 -7.44
N ALA A 124 17.29 -33.00 -6.73
CA ALA A 124 18.24 -33.14 -5.62
C ALA A 124 17.69 -34.03 -4.50
N VAL A 125 16.43 -33.82 -4.11
CA VAL A 125 15.75 -34.65 -3.09
C VAL A 125 15.66 -36.10 -3.55
N SER A 126 15.34 -36.35 -4.82
CA SER A 126 15.24 -37.70 -5.39
C SER A 126 16.59 -38.42 -5.38
N ALA A 127 17.68 -37.71 -5.75
CA ALA A 127 19.04 -38.25 -5.71
C ALA A 127 19.50 -38.58 -4.28
N ILE A 128 19.20 -37.71 -3.31
CA ILE A 128 19.52 -37.95 -1.89
C ILE A 128 18.75 -39.18 -1.38
N GLN A 129 17.46 -39.30 -1.68
CA GLN A 129 16.65 -40.46 -1.28
C GLN A 129 17.19 -41.78 -1.87
N ALA A 130 17.57 -41.78 -3.15
CA ALA A 130 18.14 -42.95 -3.81
C ALA A 130 19.48 -43.37 -3.16
N TYR A 131 20.37 -42.41 -2.90
CA TYR A 131 21.64 -42.66 -2.22
C TYR A 131 21.45 -43.25 -0.81
N LEU A 132 20.53 -42.67 -0.04
CA LEU A 132 20.22 -43.16 1.31
C LEU A 132 19.62 -44.57 1.29
N ALA A 133 18.77 -44.90 0.32
CA ALA A 133 18.22 -46.25 0.17
C ALA A 133 19.32 -47.29 -0.09
N GLU A 134 20.30 -46.97 -0.93
CA GLU A 134 21.40 -47.86 -1.26
C GLU A 134 22.37 -48.07 -0.08
N THR A 135 22.62 -47.03 0.73
CA THR A 135 23.41 -47.17 1.98
C THR A 135 22.69 -48.01 3.04
N LYS A 136 21.35 -47.92 3.13
CA LYS A 136 20.55 -48.76 4.03
C LYS A 136 20.59 -50.25 3.65
N GLN A 137 20.87 -50.55 2.38
CA GLN A 137 20.85 -51.90 1.82
C GLN A 137 22.21 -52.60 1.84
N ARG A 138 23.30 -51.91 2.23
CA ARG A 138 24.60 -52.54 2.53
C ARG A 138 24.74 -52.84 4.03
N PRO A 139 24.41 -54.06 4.51
CA PRO A 139 24.81 -54.51 5.85
C PRO A 139 26.31 -54.83 5.82
N GLY A 140 27.15 -53.81 6.05
CA GLY A 140 28.60 -53.97 5.88
C GLY A 140 29.41 -52.78 6.35
N PHE A 141 29.06 -52.17 7.47
CA PHE A 141 30.00 -51.40 8.26
C PHE A 141 29.82 -51.79 9.71
N GLY A 142 30.70 -52.69 10.17
CA GLY A 142 30.70 -53.22 11.52
C GLY A 142 30.85 -52.09 12.52
N PHE A 143 29.83 -51.91 13.35
CA PHE A 143 30.02 -51.27 14.64
C PHE A 143 30.83 -52.26 15.48
N CYS A 144 32.13 -52.02 15.65
CA CYS A 144 32.92 -52.75 16.63
C CYS A 144 32.41 -52.36 18.02
N SER A 145 31.58 -53.22 18.62
CA SER A 145 31.29 -53.14 20.04
C SER A 145 32.40 -53.87 20.79
N CYS A 146 33.24 -53.13 21.49
CA CYS A 146 34.15 -53.71 22.47
C CYS A 146 33.32 -54.15 23.69
N SER A 147 32.98 -55.45 23.77
CA SER A 147 32.60 -56.06 25.03
C SER A 147 33.86 -56.23 25.88
N ASN A 148 33.94 -55.50 26.99
CA ASN A 148 34.88 -55.77 28.06
C ASN A 148 34.60 -57.16 28.65
N ALA A 149 35.49 -58.11 28.39
CA ALA A 149 35.61 -59.33 29.18
C ALA A 149 36.72 -59.14 30.21
N THR A 150 36.36 -58.65 31.40
CA THR A 150 37.22 -58.74 32.58
C THR A 150 37.00 -60.13 33.17
N LEU A 151 37.93 -61.05 32.89
CA LEU A 151 38.02 -62.35 33.53
C LEU A 151 38.78 -62.21 34.86
N LEU A 152 38.22 -62.85 35.87
CA LEU A 152 38.56 -62.95 37.30
C LEU A 152 40.05 -63.10 37.64
N HIS A 153 40.38 -62.54 38.81
CA HIS A 153 41.26 -63.19 39.79
C HIS A 153 40.38 -63.81 40.89
#